data_AF-A0A931QK76-F1
#
_entry.id   AF-A0A931QK76-F1
#
_cell.length_a   1.000
_cell.length_b   1.000
_cell.length_c   1.000
_cell.angle_alpha   90.00
_cell.angle_beta   90.00
_cell.angle_gamma   90.00
#
_symmetry.space_group_name_H-M   'P 1'
#
loop_
_entity.id
_entity.type
_entity.pdbx_description
1 polymer ?
#
loop_
_entity_poly.entity_id
_entity_poly.type
_entity_poly.pdbx_seq_one_letter_code
_entity_poly.pdbx_strand_id
1 'polypeptide(L)'
;MPIKILVDGYNLLGALRGMGGPLEANREELVRLLAAYAAGRPHEVTVVFDAMHEGGIHETRDRRGAVTLVYTARGETADDRIVRMVEVRPGAAWLVVTSDRALAAAAKRRGADVVGAGTFAQRIAESMKSQGTPASEGREDEGEEVLPPREKKGNPRRLNACALKSCRTAKVNG
;
A
#
# COMPACT_ATOMS: atom_id res chain seq x y z
N MET A 1 2.56 -21.64 13.17
CA MET A 1 1.26 -21.13 13.66
C MET A 1 0.65 -20.26 12.56
N PRO A 2 -0.65 -20.38 12.27
CA PRO A 2 -1.29 -19.55 11.24
C PRO A 2 -1.39 -18.10 11.71
N ILE A 3 -0.81 -17.18 10.96
CA ILE A 3 -0.94 -15.73 11.17
C ILE A 3 -2.34 -15.30 10.73
N LYS A 4 -2.99 -14.46 11.53
CA LYS A 4 -4.29 -13.87 11.23
C LYS A 4 -4.06 -12.44 10.74
N ILE A 5 -4.43 -12.18 9.48
CA ILE A 5 -4.23 -10.89 8.82
C ILE A 5 -5.55 -10.14 8.87
N LEU A 6 -5.55 -8.96 9.50
CA LEU A 6 -6.66 -8.02 9.54
C LEU A 6 -6.36 -6.88 8.57
N VAL A 7 -7.22 -6.67 7.60
CA VAL A 7 -7.02 -5.67 6.54
C VAL A 7 -8.11 -4.63 6.61
N ASP A 8 -7.73 -3.35 6.63
CA ASP A 8 -8.66 -2.27 6.36
C ASP A 8 -8.92 -2.17 4.86
N GLY A 9 -10.17 -2.45 4.46
CA GLY A 9 -10.59 -2.53 3.08
C GLY A 9 -10.49 -1.21 2.33
N TYR A 10 -10.82 -0.06 2.94
CA TYR A 10 -10.77 1.23 2.27
C TYR A 10 -9.35 1.75 2.13
N ASN A 11 -8.53 1.54 3.17
CA ASN A 11 -7.12 1.88 3.10
C ASN A 11 -6.38 1.04 2.03
N LEU A 12 -6.69 -0.25 1.91
CA LEU A 12 -6.08 -1.10 0.89
C LEU A 12 -6.58 -0.75 -0.52
N LEU A 13 -7.88 -0.48 -0.68
CA LEU A 13 -8.47 -0.02 -1.94
C LEU A 13 -7.84 1.31 -2.40
N GLY A 14 -7.62 2.22 -1.46
CA GLY A 14 -6.92 3.49 -1.69
C GLY A 14 -5.42 3.35 -1.94
N ALA A 15 -4.79 2.22 -1.59
CA ALA A 15 -3.38 1.93 -1.86
C ALA A 15 -3.16 1.26 -3.22
N LEU A 16 -4.13 0.49 -3.71
CA LEU A 16 -4.14 -0.14 -5.04
C LEU A 16 -4.46 0.85 -6.18
N ARG A 17 -4.15 2.15 -6.00
CA ARG A 17 -4.53 3.22 -6.95
C ARG A 17 -4.15 2.83 -8.38
N GLY A 18 -5.17 2.68 -9.22
CA GLY A 18 -5.10 2.11 -10.56
C GLY A 18 -6.47 1.63 -11.04
N MET A 19 -7.38 1.31 -10.10
CA MET A 19 -8.77 1.02 -10.41
C MET A 19 -9.59 2.32 -10.52
N GLY A 20 -9.60 2.92 -11.71
CA GLY A 20 -10.59 3.95 -12.04
C GLY A 20 -11.96 3.29 -12.22
N GLY A 21 -13.01 3.86 -11.63
CA GLY A 21 -14.36 3.28 -11.72
C GLY A 21 -15.20 3.46 -10.46
N PRO A 22 -16.43 2.93 -10.46
CA PRO A 22 -17.31 2.93 -9.30
C PRO A 22 -16.72 2.12 -8.13
N LEU A 23 -17.00 2.57 -6.91
CA LEU A 23 -16.43 2.02 -5.68
C LEU A 23 -16.75 0.53 -5.51
N GLU A 24 -17.97 0.13 -5.89
CA GLU A 24 -18.45 -1.24 -5.81
C GLU A 24 -17.63 -2.19 -6.69
N ALA A 25 -17.31 -1.79 -7.93
CA ALA A 25 -16.51 -2.61 -8.83
C ALA A 25 -15.07 -2.79 -8.32
N ASN A 26 -14.50 -1.72 -7.76
CA ASN A 26 -13.17 -1.75 -7.17
C ASN A 26 -13.12 -2.66 -5.92
N ARG A 27 -14.21 -2.68 -5.13
CA ARG A 27 -14.35 -3.56 -3.98
C ARG A 27 -14.37 -5.02 -4.42
N GLU A 28 -15.18 -5.36 -5.42
CA GLU A 28 -15.23 -6.73 -5.92
C GLU A 28 -13.88 -7.21 -6.46
N GLU A 29 -13.16 -6.33 -7.18
CA GLU A 29 -11.83 -6.64 -7.69
C GLU A 29 -10.83 -6.87 -6.55
N LEU A 30 -10.85 -6.02 -5.52
CA LEU A 30 -10.05 -6.21 -4.32
C LEU A 30 -10.32 -7.57 -3.67
N VAL A 31 -11.59 -7.95 -3.54
CA VAL A 31 -11.98 -9.25 -2.98
C VAL A 31 -11.45 -10.40 -3.81
N ARG A 32 -11.54 -10.32 -5.15
CA ARG A 32 -10.98 -11.32 -6.07
C ARG A 32 -9.46 -11.46 -5.89
N LEU A 33 -8.74 -10.34 -5.87
CA LEU A 33 -7.28 -10.32 -5.68
C LEU A 33 -6.86 -10.93 -4.34
N LEU A 34 -7.57 -10.59 -3.26
CA LEU A 34 -7.29 -11.13 -1.93
C LEU A 34 -7.62 -12.63 -1.85
N ALA A 35 -8.71 -13.06 -2.48
CA ALA A 35 -9.07 -14.48 -2.54
C ALA A 35 -7.98 -15.30 -3.25
N ALA A 36 -7.47 -14.78 -4.37
CA ALA A 36 -6.35 -15.39 -5.09
C ALA A 36 -5.03 -15.35 -4.28
N TYR A 37 -4.77 -14.26 -3.53
CA TYR A 37 -3.58 -14.16 -2.67
C TYR A 37 -3.62 -15.13 -1.50
N ALA A 38 -4.79 -15.33 -0.89
CA ALA A 38 -4.98 -16.25 0.22
C ALA A 38 -5.10 -17.71 -0.24
N ALA A 39 -5.40 -17.96 -1.52
CA ALA A 39 -5.43 -19.30 -2.08
C ALA A 39 -4.03 -19.94 -1.98
N GLY A 40 -3.94 -21.07 -1.28
CA GLY A 40 -2.69 -21.79 -1.07
C GLY A 40 -1.83 -21.31 0.09
N ARG A 41 -2.29 -20.33 0.88
CA ARG A 41 -1.59 -19.89 2.11
C ARG A 41 -2.30 -20.40 3.37
N PRO A 42 -1.57 -20.75 4.44
CA PRO A 42 -2.16 -21.18 5.71
C PRO A 42 -2.67 -19.99 6.56
N HIS A 43 -2.67 -18.77 6.02
CA HIS A 43 -3.03 -17.56 6.74
C HIS A 43 -4.53 -17.26 6.62
N GLU A 44 -5.16 -16.85 7.72
CA GLU A 44 -6.53 -16.37 7.71
C GLU A 44 -6.53 -14.88 7.38
N VAL A 45 -7.09 -14.50 6.23
CA VAL A 45 -7.22 -13.10 5.83
C VAL A 45 -8.64 -12.64 6.12
N THR A 46 -8.77 -11.61 6.96
CA THR A 46 -10.05 -10.95 7.23
C THR A 46 -9.96 -9.49 6.80
N VAL A 47 -10.87 -9.08 5.93
CA VAL A 47 -10.98 -7.71 5.43
C VAL A 47 -12.17 -7.06 6.11
N VAL A 48 -11.94 -5.90 6.72
CA VAL A 48 -12.98 -5.12 7.38
C VAL A 48 -13.29 -3.91 6.50
N PHE A 49 -14.57 -3.75 6.15
CA PHE A 49 -15.09 -2.59 5.46
C PHE A 49 -15.98 -1.78 6.40
N ASP A 50 -15.74 -0.47 6.43
CA ASP A 50 -16.55 0.47 7.20
C ASP A 50 -17.97 0.65 6.60
N ALA A 51 -18.99 0.60 7.45
CA ALA A 51 -20.39 0.86 7.15
C ALA A 51 -20.67 2.27 6.61
N MET A 52 -19.78 3.25 6.81
CA MET A 52 -19.98 4.65 6.44
C MET A 52 -20.30 4.87 4.95
N HIS A 53 -19.94 3.94 4.07
CA HIS A 53 -20.19 4.04 2.63
C HIS A 53 -21.32 3.13 2.11
N GLU A 54 -21.53 1.94 2.68
CA GLU A 54 -22.48 0.93 2.15
C GLU A 54 -23.14 0.05 3.25
N GLY A 55 -23.11 0.49 4.51
CA GLY A 55 -23.58 -0.32 5.63
C GLY A 55 -25.09 -0.56 5.65
N GLY A 56 -25.48 -1.83 5.67
CA GLY A 56 -26.80 -2.24 6.12
C GLY A 56 -26.98 -1.99 7.63
N ILE A 57 -28.20 -2.21 8.14
CA ILE A 57 -28.52 -2.01 9.57
C ILE A 57 -27.71 -2.98 10.46
N HIS A 58 -27.22 -4.09 9.90
CA HIS A 58 -26.52 -5.15 10.62
C HIS A 58 -25.11 -5.43 10.05
N GLU A 59 -24.22 -5.88 10.94
CA GLU A 59 -22.92 -6.45 10.55
C GLU A 59 -23.15 -7.63 9.59
N THR A 60 -22.50 -7.58 8.42
CA THR A 60 -22.58 -8.65 7.42
C THR A 60 -21.23 -9.33 7.31
N ARG A 61 -21.23 -10.67 7.28
CA ARG A 61 -20.02 -11.46 7.03
C ARG A 61 -20.21 -12.27 5.76
N ASP A 62 -19.28 -12.11 4.84
CA ASP A 62 -19.21 -12.92 3.62
C ASP A 62 -17.87 -13.68 3.59
N ARG A 63 -17.86 -14.89 3.04
CA ARG A 63 -16.65 -15.71 2.94
C ARG A 63 -16.41 -16.08 1.50
N ARG A 64 -15.30 -15.60 0.95
CA ARG A 64 -14.86 -15.86 -0.43
C ARG A 64 -13.57 -16.67 -0.39
N GLY A 65 -13.72 -17.99 -0.43
CA GLY A 65 -12.60 -18.93 -0.31
C GLY A 65 -11.90 -18.84 1.06
N ALA A 66 -10.61 -18.50 1.03
CA ALA A 66 -9.77 -18.32 2.23
C ALA A 66 -9.87 -16.92 2.86
N VAL A 67 -10.66 -16.01 2.26
CA VAL A 67 -10.84 -14.63 2.75
C VAL A 67 -12.20 -14.48 3.42
N THR A 68 -12.21 -13.84 4.59
CA THR A 68 -13.42 -13.42 5.29
C THR A 68 -13.61 -11.92 5.13
N LEU A 69 -14.79 -11.51 4.69
CA LEU A 69 -15.20 -10.12 4.53
C LEU A 69 -16.13 -9.78 5.69
N VAL A 70 -15.83 -8.69 6.39
CA VAL A 70 -16.63 -8.19 7.51
C VAL A 70 -17.04 -6.76 7.19
N TYR A 71 -18.33 -6.51 7.08
CA TYR A 71 -18.89 -5.18 6.96
C TYR A 71 -19.35 -4.76 8.35
N THR A 72 -18.83 -3.64 8.86
CA THR A 72 -19.25 -3.15 10.18
C THR A 72 -20.73 -2.76 10.18
N ALA A 73 -21.32 -2.67 11.37
CA ALA A 73 -22.66 -2.13 11.50
C ALA A 73 -22.64 -0.60 11.43
N ARG A 74 -23.77 0.02 11.09
CA ARG A 74 -23.91 1.48 11.09
C ARG A 74 -23.59 2.04 12.49
N GLY A 75 -22.56 2.89 12.57
CA GLY A 75 -22.08 3.49 13.84
C GLY A 75 -20.88 2.80 14.49
N GLU A 76 -20.37 1.71 13.91
CA GLU A 76 -19.09 1.10 14.30
C GLU A 76 -18.05 1.35 13.19
N THR A 77 -16.90 1.92 13.56
CA THR A 77 -15.80 2.16 12.62
C THR A 77 -15.01 0.88 12.35
N ALA A 78 -14.34 0.81 11.20
CA ALA A 78 -13.43 -0.30 10.92
C ALA A 78 -12.30 -0.39 11.96
N ASP A 79 -11.81 0.75 12.45
CA ASP A 79 -10.76 0.85 13.46
C ASP A 79 -11.18 0.19 14.78
N ASP A 80 -12.34 0.58 15.31
CA ASP A 80 -12.90 0.03 16.55
C ASP A 80 -13.09 -1.48 16.43
N ARG A 81 -13.57 -1.92 15.26
CA ARG A 81 -13.79 -3.34 15.00
C ARG A 81 -12.47 -4.12 15.00
N ILE A 82 -11.45 -3.63 14.30
CA ILE A 82 -10.13 -4.27 14.24
C ILE A 82 -9.51 -4.35 15.64
N VAL A 83 -9.57 -3.26 16.40
CA VAL A 83 -9.05 -3.21 17.78
C VAL A 83 -9.76 -4.27 18.65
N ARG A 84 -11.09 -4.33 18.59
CA ARG A 84 -11.87 -5.31 19.34
C ARG A 84 -11.52 -6.75 18.96
N MET A 85 -11.27 -7.03 17.68
CA MET A 85 -10.85 -8.37 17.23
C MET A 85 -9.50 -8.79 17.80
N VAL A 86 -8.55 -7.86 17.88
CA VAL A 86 -7.24 -8.10 18.51
C VAL A 86 -7.38 -8.33 20.01
N GLU A 87 -8.23 -7.55 20.69
CA GLU A 87 -8.47 -7.66 22.13
C GLU A 87 -9.12 -8.99 22.55
N VAL A 88 -10.06 -9.52 21.76
CA VAL A 88 -10.81 -10.74 22.11
C VAL A 88 -9.93 -12.00 22.09
N ARG A 89 -8.81 -11.99 21.37
CA ARG A 89 -7.87 -13.12 21.31
C ARG A 89 -6.44 -12.65 21.58
N PRO A 90 -6.09 -12.37 22.84
CA PRO A 90 -4.72 -12.05 23.22
C PRO A 90 -3.85 -13.30 23.02
N GLY A 91 -2.69 -13.14 22.37
CA GLY A 91 -1.74 -14.23 22.10
C GLY A 91 -1.84 -14.90 20.72
N ALA A 92 -2.81 -14.52 19.89
CA ALA A 92 -2.76 -14.88 18.46
C ALA A 92 -1.78 -13.95 17.72
N ALA A 93 -1.09 -14.50 16.71
CA ALA A 93 -0.24 -13.72 15.81
C ALA A 93 -1.12 -12.89 14.86
N TRP A 94 -1.43 -11.66 15.27
CA TRP A 94 -2.22 -10.70 14.50
C TRP A 94 -1.33 -9.80 13.66
N LEU A 95 -1.65 -9.67 12.37
CA LEU A 95 -1.04 -8.72 11.46
C LEU A 95 -2.10 -7.74 10.97
N VAL A 96 -2.03 -6.49 11.39
CA VAL A 96 -2.96 -5.44 10.97
C VAL A 96 -2.38 -4.69 9.77
N VAL A 97 -3.15 -4.59 8.70
CA VAL A 97 -2.80 -3.85 7.49
C VAL A 97 -3.61 -2.56 7.46
N THR A 98 -2.95 -1.44 7.74
CA THR A 98 -3.55 -0.12 7.72
C THR A 98 -2.51 0.95 7.40
N SER A 99 -2.95 2.07 6.82
CA SER A 99 -2.13 3.27 6.67
C SER A 99 -2.38 4.30 7.78
N ASP A 100 -3.40 4.07 8.61
CA ASP A 100 -3.75 4.98 9.71
C ASP A 100 -2.80 4.80 10.91
N ARG A 101 -2.24 5.92 11.38
CA ARG A 101 -1.28 5.93 12.49
C ARG A 101 -1.92 5.65 13.85
N ALA A 102 -3.16 6.09 14.07
CA ALA A 102 -3.89 5.88 15.31
C ALA A 102 -4.26 4.40 15.46
N LEU A 103 -4.80 3.77 14.39
CA LEU A 103 -5.08 2.33 14.39
C LEU A 103 -3.80 1.52 14.55
N ALA A 104 -2.74 1.87 13.82
CA ALA A 104 -1.44 1.21 13.94
C ALA A 104 -0.90 1.24 15.38
N ALA A 105 -0.95 2.40 16.03
CA ALA A 105 -0.52 2.53 17.42
C ALA A 105 -1.41 1.72 18.36
N ALA A 106 -2.73 1.72 18.15
CA ALA A 106 -3.68 0.96 18.95
C ALA A 106 -3.47 -0.56 18.84
N ALA A 107 -3.19 -1.07 17.65
CA ALA A 107 -2.89 -2.47 17.39
C ALA A 107 -1.55 -2.90 18.03
N LYS A 108 -0.49 -2.10 17.85
CA LYS A 108 0.83 -2.37 18.44
C LYS A 108 0.80 -2.44 19.97
N ARG A 109 0.07 -1.53 20.61
CA ARG A 109 -0.09 -1.55 22.09
C ARG A 109 -0.73 -2.84 22.61
N ARG A 110 -1.43 -3.57 21.74
CA ARG A 110 -2.13 -4.82 22.06
C ARG A 110 -1.38 -6.07 21.58
N GLY A 111 -0.15 -5.92 21.10
CA GLY A 111 0.71 -7.02 20.67
C GLY A 111 0.46 -7.52 19.25
N ALA A 112 -0.21 -6.73 18.40
CA ALA A 112 -0.33 -7.02 16.98
C ALA A 112 0.78 -6.34 16.16
N ASP A 113 1.29 -7.04 15.15
CA ASP A 113 2.17 -6.48 14.14
C ASP A 113 1.37 -5.59 13.19
N VAL A 114 2.01 -4.57 12.62
CA VAL A 114 1.36 -3.63 11.69
C VAL A 114 2.15 -3.46 10.42
N VAL A 115 1.47 -3.50 9.29
CA VAL A 115 2.01 -3.28 7.95
C VAL A 115 1.21 -2.18 7.25
N GLY A 116 1.90 -1.31 6.51
CA GLY A 116 1.26 -0.27 5.71
C GLY A 116 0.46 -0.86 4.55
N ALA A 117 -0.68 -0.25 4.20
CA ALA A 117 -1.53 -0.75 3.10
C ALA A 117 -0.78 -0.78 1.76
N GLY A 118 0.10 0.20 1.49
CA GLY A 118 0.94 0.22 0.28
C GLY A 118 1.95 -0.92 0.22
N THR A 119 2.64 -1.21 1.33
CA THR A 119 3.57 -2.35 1.41
C THR A 119 2.85 -3.68 1.23
N PHE A 120 1.65 -3.81 1.79
CA PHE A 120 0.84 -5.01 1.61
C PHE A 120 0.37 -5.17 0.15
N ALA A 121 -0.06 -4.08 -0.50
CA ALA A 121 -0.42 -4.08 -1.91
C ALA A 121 0.75 -4.53 -2.81
N GLN A 122 1.97 -4.06 -2.54
CA GLN A 122 3.18 -4.52 -3.27
C GLN A 122 3.42 -6.02 -3.09
N ARG A 123 3.29 -6.54 -1.86
CA ARG A 123 3.42 -7.98 -1.58
C ARG A 123 2.38 -8.83 -2.32
N ILE A 124 1.15 -8.32 -2.47
CA ILE A 124 0.12 -8.99 -3.28
C ILE A 124 0.57 -9.03 -4.74
N ALA A 125 0.99 -7.89 -5.29
CA ALA A 125 1.42 -7.79 -6.68
C ALA A 125 2.64 -8.70 -6.99
N GLU A 126 3.62 -8.76 -6.09
CA GLU A 126 4.78 -9.65 -6.19
C GLU A 126 4.37 -11.13 -6.12
N SER A 127 3.46 -11.48 -5.20
CA SER A 127 2.93 -12.84 -5.12
C SER A 127 2.28 -13.26 -6.43
N MET A 128 1.47 -12.40 -7.05
CA MET A 128 0.81 -12.72 -8.32
C MET A 128 1.81 -12.92 -9.46
N LYS A 129 2.89 -12.13 -9.51
CA LYS A 129 3.97 -12.32 -10.49
C LYS A 129 4.69 -13.66 -10.30
N SER A 130 4.95 -14.04 -9.05
CA SER A 130 5.65 -15.30 -8.72
C SER A 130 4.82 -16.56 -8.95
N GLN A 131 3.49 -16.44 -8.99
CA GLN A 131 2.57 -17.56 -9.26
C GLN A 131 2.26 -17.73 -10.76
N GLY A 132 2.80 -16.87 -11.63
CA GLY A 132 2.77 -17.03 -13.08
C GLY A 132 4.05 -17.69 -13.60
N THR A 133 3.97 -18.98 -13.92
CA THR A 133 4.94 -19.83 -14.67
C THR A 133 6.27 -20.23 -14.02
N PRO A 134 6.55 -21.55 -13.87
CA PRO A 134 7.89 -22.12 -14.01
C PRO A 134 8.09 -22.56 -15.48
N ALA A 135 8.87 -21.81 -16.26
CA ALA A 135 9.55 -22.30 -17.47
C ALA A 135 10.69 -21.33 -17.81
N SER A 136 11.91 -21.89 -17.86
CA SER A 136 13.18 -21.32 -18.38
C SER A 136 13.00 -20.53 -19.68
N GLU A 137 13.76 -19.48 -20.03
CA GLU A 137 15.22 -19.27 -20.09
C GLU A 137 15.50 -17.73 -20.03
N GLY A 138 16.61 -17.17 -19.56
CA GLY A 138 17.88 -17.67 -19.06
C GLY A 138 18.69 -16.53 -18.40
N ARG A 139 19.39 -16.86 -17.29
CA ARG A 139 20.85 -16.81 -17.09
C ARG A 139 21.62 -15.77 -17.98
N GLU A 140 22.46 -14.83 -17.51
CA GLU A 140 23.36 -14.67 -16.33
C GLU A 140 23.45 -13.22 -15.81
N ASP A 141 24.21 -13.12 -14.73
CA ASP A 141 24.33 -12.14 -13.67
C ASP A 141 25.79 -11.69 -13.53
N GLU A 142 26.14 -10.45 -13.86
CA GLU A 142 27.38 -9.78 -13.42
C GLU A 142 27.09 -8.28 -13.40
N GLY A 143 27.18 -7.56 -12.28
CA GLY A 143 28.46 -7.21 -11.68
C GLY A 143 28.69 -5.71 -11.93
N GLU A 144 29.30 -5.05 -10.95
CA GLU A 144 29.94 -3.73 -11.05
C GLU A 144 29.15 -2.47 -10.61
N GLU A 145 29.55 -2.08 -9.41
CA GLU A 145 29.42 -0.79 -8.74
C GLU A 145 30.05 0.34 -9.58
N VAL A 146 29.26 1.31 -10.06
CA VAL A 146 29.79 2.49 -10.77
C VAL A 146 29.84 3.70 -9.83
N LEU A 147 30.98 3.87 -9.16
CA LEU A 147 31.46 5.19 -8.70
C LEU A 147 31.98 5.98 -9.92
N PRO A 148 31.86 7.32 -9.96
CA PRO A 148 32.11 8.10 -11.17
C PRO A 148 33.61 8.44 -11.38
N PRO A 149 34.18 8.23 -12.58
CA PRO A 149 35.44 8.84 -12.96
C PRO A 149 35.23 10.25 -13.56
N ARG A 150 36.00 11.19 -13.03
CA ARG A 150 36.14 12.58 -13.49
C ARG A 150 36.69 12.64 -14.92
N GLU A 151 36.01 13.35 -15.82
CA GLU A 151 36.63 13.79 -17.08
C GLU A 151 37.30 15.16 -16.91
N LYS A 152 38.64 15.15 -17.04
CA LYS A 152 39.47 16.34 -17.30
C LYS A 152 40.27 16.12 -18.58
N LYS A 153 39.90 16.79 -19.67
CA LYS A 153 40.79 17.41 -20.68
C LYS A 153 39.91 17.94 -21.82
N GLY A 154 40.09 19.11 -22.39
CA GLY A 154 41.10 20.14 -22.23
C GLY A 154 40.66 21.37 -23.03
N ASN A 155 41.17 22.51 -22.61
CA ASN A 155 40.94 23.85 -23.14
C ASN A 155 41.13 23.97 -24.67
N PRO A 156 40.18 24.60 -25.38
CA PRO A 156 40.54 25.52 -26.44
C PRO A 156 40.19 26.95 -26.02
N ARG A 157 41.25 27.76 -26.07
CA ARG A 157 41.28 29.20 -25.89
C ARG A 157 40.16 29.92 -26.64
N ARG A 158 39.83 31.11 -26.11
CA ARG A 158 39.09 32.25 -26.71
C ARG A 158 37.60 32.29 -26.40
N LEU A 159 36.95 33.41 -26.12
CA LEU A 159 37.28 34.80 -25.77
C LEU A 159 35.89 35.42 -25.43
N ASN A 160 35.85 36.22 -24.36
CA ASN A 160 34.88 37.29 -24.02
C ASN A 160 33.60 37.51 -24.87
N ALA A 161 32.43 37.58 -24.19
CA ALA A 161 31.48 38.70 -24.31
C ALA A 161 30.31 38.55 -23.32
N CYS A 162 30.51 38.97 -22.08
CA CYS A 162 29.40 39.36 -21.21
C CYS A 162 28.89 40.72 -21.69
N ALA A 163 27.82 40.72 -22.47
CA ALA A 163 27.17 41.93 -22.97
C ALA A 163 25.65 41.77 -22.95
N LEU A 164 25.06 41.85 -21.76
CA LEU A 164 23.68 42.31 -21.60
C LEU A 164 23.68 43.47 -20.61
N LYS A 165 24.17 44.61 -21.12
CA LYS A 165 23.70 45.92 -20.69
C LYS A 165 22.27 46.06 -21.19
N SER A 166 21.30 46.09 -20.27
CA SER A 166 20.29 47.16 -20.24
C SER A 166 19.35 46.94 -19.05
N CYS A 167 19.71 47.50 -17.91
CA CYS A 167 18.73 47.94 -16.92
C CYS A 167 19.12 49.38 -16.56
N ARG A 168 18.59 50.32 -17.33
CA ARG A 168 18.55 51.77 -17.11
C ARG A 168 17.35 52.25 -17.94
N THR A 169 16.47 53.15 -17.52
CA THR A 169 16.36 54.06 -16.38
C THR A 169 15.04 54.81 -16.59
N ALA A 170 14.37 55.20 -15.51
CA ALA A 170 13.83 56.55 -15.25
C ALA A 170 12.77 56.46 -14.13
N LYS A 171 12.62 57.38 -13.19
CA LYS A 171 13.42 58.48 -12.64
C LYS A 171 12.60 58.94 -11.41
N VAL A 172 13.26 59.28 -10.33
CA VAL A 172 12.66 59.84 -9.11
C VAL A 172 12.49 61.36 -9.21
N ASN A 173 11.41 61.83 -8.59
CA ASN A 173 11.16 63.12 -7.92
C ASN A 173 11.16 64.45 -8.70
N GLY A 174 10.02 65.14 -8.55
CA GLY A 174 9.90 66.57 -8.30
C GLY A 174 8.99 66.75 -7.09
#